data_AF-A0A072NB34-F1
#
_entry.id   AF-A0A072NB34-F1
#
_cell.length_a   1.000
_cell.length_b   1.000
_cell.length_c   1.000
_cell.angle_alpha   90.00
_cell.angle_beta   90.00
_cell.angle_gamma   90.00
#
_symmetry.space_group_name_H-M   'P 1'
#
loop_
_entity.id
_entity.type
_entity.pdbx_description
1 polymer ?
#
loop_
_entity_poly.entity_id
_entity_poly.type
_entity_poly.pdbx_seq_one_letter_code
_entity_poly.pdbx_strand_id
1 'polypeptide(L)'
;MEHEAASVEDQGWARETRRAAWLLGWPRAVGVSAAVFAALGCGQVTGLLLWPQAQAWPHLWTATMLAVGALSLVLGRCGVRDWAVALGTAAFLPAAWMTVLTLQALWPTQAPMTPGFSDDSFRIAVLMVIAWNGAGLAHRLSDLRPPRRKRQAT
;
A
#
# COMPACT_ATOMS: atom_id res chain seq x y z
N MET A 1 34.88 12.45 -34.87
CA MET A 1 33.54 12.89 -34.40
C MET A 1 33.13 12.10 -33.16
N GLU A 2 34.02 11.95 -32.16
CA GLU A 2 33.78 11.09 -30.98
C GLU A 2 33.83 11.88 -29.65
N HIS A 3 34.11 13.19 -29.70
CA HIS A 3 34.31 14.03 -28.52
C HIS A 3 33.14 14.95 -28.16
N GLU A 4 32.01 14.88 -28.86
CA GLU A 4 30.82 15.70 -28.55
C GLU A 4 29.68 14.90 -27.89
N ALA A 5 29.73 13.56 -27.90
CA ALA A 5 28.68 12.73 -27.32
C ALA A 5 28.87 12.39 -25.82
N ALA A 6 29.99 12.82 -25.21
CA ALA A 6 30.34 12.51 -23.83
C ALA A 6 30.27 13.71 -22.86
N SER A 7 30.09 14.94 -23.36
CA SER A 7 30.24 16.17 -22.56
C SER A 7 28.92 16.85 -22.16
N VAL A 8 27.78 16.33 -22.61
CA VAL A 8 26.47 16.80 -22.15
C VAL A 8 25.67 15.59 -21.67
N GLU A 9 26.01 15.12 -20.47
CA GLU A 9 25.05 14.39 -19.65
C GLU A 9 23.95 15.41 -19.31
N ASP A 10 22.98 15.52 -20.21
CA ASP A 10 21.95 16.55 -20.20
C ASP A 10 21.09 16.38 -18.95
N GLN A 11 21.51 17.02 -17.86
CA GLN A 11 20.83 16.95 -16.56
C GLN A 11 19.38 17.42 -16.66
N GLY A 12 19.07 18.25 -17.66
CA GLY A 12 17.71 18.67 -18.02
C GLY A 12 16.91 17.48 -18.53
N TRP A 13 17.41 16.82 -19.58
CA TRP A 13 16.81 15.60 -20.12
C TRP A 13 16.66 14.52 -19.03
N ALA A 14 17.71 14.24 -18.26
CA ALA A 14 17.65 13.25 -17.17
C ALA A 14 16.63 13.62 -16.07
N ARG A 15 16.44 14.91 -15.76
CA ARG A 15 15.38 15.36 -14.84
C ARG A 15 14.00 15.18 -15.45
N GLU A 16 13.81 15.55 -16.70
CA GLU A 16 12.53 15.42 -17.40
C GLU A 16 12.12 13.97 -17.61
N THR A 17 13.05 13.09 -17.98
CA THR A 17 12.79 11.65 -18.08
C THR A 17 12.44 11.06 -16.71
N ARG A 18 13.12 11.46 -15.63
CA ARG A 18 12.76 11.04 -14.26
C ARG A 18 11.40 11.59 -13.83
N ARG A 19 11.05 12.82 -14.21
CA ARG A 19 9.76 13.46 -13.90
C ARG A 19 8.62 12.80 -14.67
N ALA A 20 8.84 12.48 -15.94
CA ALA A 20 7.88 11.76 -16.79
C ALA A 20 7.69 10.31 -16.31
N ALA A 21 8.78 9.60 -16.00
CA ALA A 21 8.72 8.26 -15.42
C ALA A 21 8.04 8.27 -14.04
N TRP A 22 8.23 9.34 -13.26
CA TRP A 22 7.50 9.54 -12.01
C TRP A 22 6.02 9.79 -12.29
N LEU A 23 5.64 10.75 -13.14
CA LEU A 23 4.24 11.09 -13.43
C LEU A 23 3.45 9.93 -14.06
N LEU A 24 4.07 9.13 -14.93
CA LEU A 24 3.42 7.99 -15.59
C LEU A 24 3.50 6.70 -14.76
N GLY A 25 4.59 6.50 -14.02
CA GLY A 25 4.79 5.33 -13.16
C GLY A 25 4.04 5.41 -11.83
N TRP A 26 3.79 6.63 -11.32
CA TRP A 26 3.09 6.90 -10.07
C TRP A 26 1.66 6.32 -10.04
N PRO A 27 0.76 6.67 -10.99
CA PRO A 27 -0.61 6.13 -10.98
C PRO A 27 -0.65 4.63 -11.24
N ARG A 28 0.28 4.08 -12.03
CA ARG A 28 0.35 2.63 -12.28
C ARG A 28 0.77 1.85 -11.04
N ALA A 29 1.79 2.33 -10.31
CA ALA A 29 2.26 1.70 -9.08
C ALA A 29 1.20 1.77 -7.97
N VAL A 30 0.56 2.94 -7.79
CA VAL A 30 -0.54 3.10 -6.83
C VAL A 30 -1.72 2.23 -7.24
N GLY A 31 -2.11 2.24 -8.51
CA GLY A 31 -3.25 1.48 -9.02
C GLY A 31 -3.12 -0.03 -8.79
N VAL A 32 -1.94 -0.61 -9.06
CA VAL A 32 -1.69 -2.04 -8.81
C VAL A 32 -1.81 -2.36 -7.32
N SER A 33 -1.16 -1.58 -6.45
CA SER A 33 -1.28 -1.79 -5.00
C SER A 33 -2.71 -1.60 -4.51
N ALA A 34 -3.41 -0.57 -4.98
CA ALA A 34 -4.80 -0.29 -4.63
C ALA A 34 -5.74 -1.42 -5.06
N ALA A 35 -5.56 -1.98 -6.25
CA ALA A 35 -6.35 -3.12 -6.72
C ALA A 35 -6.15 -4.36 -5.85
N VAL A 36 -4.91 -4.65 -5.46
CA VAL A 36 -4.58 -5.78 -4.59
C VAL A 36 -5.20 -5.64 -3.20
N PHE A 37 -5.10 -4.46 -2.59
CA PHE A 37 -5.72 -4.19 -1.29
C PHE A 37 -7.24 -4.09 -1.36
N ALA A 38 -7.79 -3.55 -2.45
CA ALA A 38 -9.23 -3.53 -2.69
C ALA A 38 -9.78 -4.96 -2.81
N ALA A 39 -9.10 -5.83 -3.57
CA ALA A 39 -9.48 -7.23 -3.70
C ALA A 39 -9.46 -7.97 -2.35
N LEU A 40 -8.50 -7.66 -1.49
CA LEU A 40 -8.46 -8.20 -0.13
C LEU A 40 -9.65 -7.72 0.70
N GLY A 41 -10.02 -6.44 0.59
CA GLY A 41 -11.21 -5.88 1.25
C GLY A 41 -12.51 -6.54 0.78
N CYS A 42 -12.67 -6.73 -0.52
CA CYS A 42 -13.80 -7.46 -1.08
C CYS A 42 -13.81 -8.91 -0.59
N GLY A 43 -12.68 -9.60 -0.69
CA GLY A 43 -12.54 -11.01 -0.31
C GLY A 43 -12.84 -11.26 1.16
N GLN A 44 -12.46 -10.35 2.06
CA GLN A 44 -12.85 -10.43 3.46
C GLN A 44 -14.38 -10.41 3.62
N VAL A 45 -15.06 -9.44 3.01
CA VAL A 45 -16.50 -9.29 3.14
C VAL A 45 -17.24 -10.47 2.50
N THR A 46 -16.77 -10.96 1.35
CA THR A 46 -17.31 -12.18 0.73
C THR A 46 -17.05 -13.41 1.60
N GLY A 47 -15.90 -13.50 2.27
CA GLY A 47 -15.61 -14.56 3.23
C GLY A 47 -16.58 -14.57 4.40
N LEU A 48 -16.98 -13.39 4.91
CA LEU A 48 -18.00 -13.27 5.94
C LEU A 48 -19.40 -13.72 5.46
N LEU A 49 -19.73 -13.49 4.18
CA LEU A 49 -20.97 -13.99 3.60
C LEU A 49 -20.98 -15.53 3.54
N LEU A 50 -19.86 -16.13 3.13
CA LEU A 50 -19.73 -17.59 3.02
C LEU A 50 -19.59 -18.28 4.39
N TRP A 51 -19.08 -17.57 5.40
CA TRP A 51 -18.85 -18.08 6.74
C TRP A 51 -19.36 -17.09 7.80
N PRO A 52 -20.68 -16.95 8.00
CA PRO A 52 -21.24 -15.93 8.89
C PRO A 52 -20.75 -16.00 10.34
N GLN A 53 -20.53 -17.23 10.83
CA GLN A 53 -19.94 -17.52 12.14
C GLN A 53 -18.51 -16.99 12.33
N ALA A 54 -17.81 -16.63 11.24
CA ALA A 54 -16.50 -16.00 11.31
C ALA A 54 -16.56 -14.53 11.78
N GLN A 55 -17.73 -13.88 11.79
CA GLN A 55 -17.88 -12.58 12.47
C GLN A 55 -17.64 -12.68 13.98
N ALA A 56 -17.94 -13.83 14.58
CA ALA A 56 -17.71 -14.09 15.99
C ALA A 56 -16.24 -14.47 16.30
N TRP A 57 -15.37 -14.57 15.28
CA TRP A 57 -13.97 -14.91 15.49
C TRP A 57 -13.16 -13.68 15.91
N PRO A 58 -12.69 -13.61 17.16
CA PRO A 58 -11.92 -12.46 17.64
C PRO A 58 -10.58 -12.29 16.90
N HIS A 59 -10.10 -13.35 16.23
CA HIS A 59 -8.82 -13.37 15.53
C HIS A 59 -8.91 -13.08 14.03
N LEU A 60 -10.12 -12.98 13.46
CA LEU A 60 -10.31 -12.73 12.02
C LEU A 60 -9.59 -11.44 11.61
N TRP A 61 -9.77 -10.39 12.41
CA TRP A 61 -9.13 -9.11 12.17
C TRP A 61 -7.60 -9.17 12.26
N THR A 62 -7.06 -9.85 13.26
CA THR A 62 -5.62 -10.06 13.40
C THR A 62 -5.06 -10.80 12.19
N ALA A 63 -5.76 -11.82 11.70
CA ALA A 63 -5.38 -12.57 10.51
C ALA A 63 -5.40 -11.68 9.25
N THR A 64 -6.41 -10.82 9.08
CA THR A 64 -6.45 -9.84 7.98
C THR A 64 -5.26 -8.89 8.06
N MET A 65 -4.95 -8.34 9.24
CA MET A 65 -3.82 -7.42 9.38
C MET A 65 -2.47 -8.08 9.09
N LEU A 66 -2.29 -9.33 9.52
CA LEU A 66 -1.12 -10.13 9.15
C LEU A 66 -1.05 -10.35 7.63
N ALA A 67 -2.18 -10.63 6.98
CA ALA A 67 -2.25 -10.75 5.53
C ALA A 67 -1.89 -9.43 4.83
N VAL A 68 -2.43 -8.29 5.28
CA VAL A 68 -2.10 -6.94 4.77
C VAL A 68 -0.61 -6.65 4.92
N GLY A 69 -0.03 -6.94 6.09
CA GLY A 69 1.40 -6.76 6.35
C GLY A 69 2.26 -7.66 5.45
N ALA A 70 1.91 -8.94 5.31
CA ALA A 70 2.61 -9.88 4.44
C ALA A 70 2.54 -9.44 2.97
N LEU A 71 1.36 -9.02 2.50
CA LEU A 71 1.14 -8.51 1.15
C LEU A 71 1.97 -7.25 0.88
N SER A 72 2.07 -6.36 1.88
CA SER A 72 2.91 -5.16 1.81
C SER A 72 4.40 -5.52 1.63
N LEU A 73 4.88 -6.52 2.38
CA LEU A 73 6.25 -7.02 2.24
C LEU A 73 6.49 -7.69 0.88
N VAL A 74 5.53 -8.46 0.38
CA VAL A 74 5.61 -9.10 -0.95
C VAL A 74 5.66 -8.03 -2.05
N LEU A 75 4.78 -7.02 -2.00
CA LEU A 75 4.79 -5.91 -2.96
C LEU A 75 6.12 -5.13 -2.90
N GLY A 76 6.67 -4.90 -1.72
CA GLY A 76 8.00 -4.30 -1.55
C GLY A 76 9.12 -5.14 -2.19
N ARG A 77 9.06 -6.48 -2.07
CA ARG A 77 10.00 -7.40 -2.76
C ARG A 77 9.80 -7.43 -4.27
N CYS A 78 8.57 -7.25 -4.75
CA CYS A 78 8.25 -7.16 -6.18
C CYS A 78 8.62 -5.80 -6.80
N GLY A 79 9.32 -4.93 -6.06
CA GLY A 79 9.78 -3.63 -6.56
C GLY A 79 8.72 -2.54 -6.58
N VAL A 80 7.56 -2.75 -5.93
CA VAL A 80 6.58 -1.68 -5.72
C VAL A 80 7.14 -0.70 -4.70
N ARG A 81 7.07 0.59 -5.01
CA ARG A 81 7.60 1.65 -4.14
C ARG A 81 6.78 1.71 -2.84
N ASP A 82 7.44 1.80 -1.69
CA ASP A 82 6.80 1.77 -0.37
C ASP A 82 5.68 2.81 -0.21
N TRP A 83 5.86 4.02 -0.73
CA TRP A 83 4.83 5.07 -0.71
C TRP A 83 3.60 4.69 -1.55
N ALA A 84 3.77 3.90 -2.61
CA ALA A 84 2.66 3.42 -3.44
C ALA A 84 1.87 2.35 -2.70
N VAL A 85 2.57 1.40 -2.05
CA VAL A 85 1.95 0.41 -1.15
C VAL A 85 1.17 1.11 -0.05
N ALA A 86 1.73 2.14 0.58
CA ALA A 86 1.06 2.95 1.59
C ALA A 86 -0.26 3.56 1.07
N LEU A 87 -0.21 4.26 -0.07
CA LEU A 87 -1.40 4.84 -0.67
C LEU A 87 -2.41 3.78 -1.12
N GLY A 88 -1.92 2.65 -1.65
CA GLY A 88 -2.74 1.52 -2.08
C GLY A 88 -3.47 0.85 -0.92
N THR A 89 -2.85 0.73 0.26
CA THR A 89 -3.52 0.15 1.45
C THR A 89 -4.76 0.95 1.85
N ALA A 90 -4.80 2.25 1.57
CA ALA A 90 -5.97 3.08 1.84
C ALA A 90 -7.20 2.66 1.02
N ALA A 91 -7.02 1.95 -0.11
CA ALA A 91 -8.12 1.45 -0.93
C ALA A 91 -8.85 0.24 -0.32
N PHE A 92 -8.24 -0.45 0.65
CA PHE A 92 -8.84 -1.61 1.33
C PHE A 92 -10.18 -1.26 1.98
N LEU A 93 -10.20 -0.18 2.76
CA LEU A 93 -11.37 0.23 3.55
C LEU A 93 -12.57 0.63 2.68
N PRO A 94 -12.46 1.57 1.71
CA PRO A 94 -13.57 1.91 0.85
C PRO A 94 -14.03 0.70 0.02
N ALA A 95 -13.13 -0.18 -0.42
CA ALA A 95 -13.51 -1.39 -1.14
C ALA A 95 -14.35 -2.36 -0.28
N ALA A 96 -13.96 -2.56 0.98
CA ALA A 96 -14.73 -3.39 1.92
C ALA A 96 -16.14 -2.82 2.14
N TRP A 97 -16.25 -1.51 2.38
CA TRP A 97 -17.57 -0.86 2.55
C TRP A 97 -18.42 -0.90 1.28
N MET A 98 -17.84 -0.62 0.12
CA MET A 98 -18.54 -0.72 -1.16
C MET A 98 -19.03 -2.15 -1.40
N THR A 99 -18.26 -3.16 -0.99
CA THR A 99 -18.69 -4.56 -1.08
C THR A 99 -19.88 -4.83 -0.17
N VAL A 100 -19.86 -4.36 1.08
CA VAL A 100 -21.01 -4.47 1.99
C VAL A 100 -22.26 -3.83 1.39
N LEU A 101 -22.16 -2.59 0.90
CA LEU A 101 -23.27 -1.87 0.29
C LEU A 101 -23.81 -2.60 -0.95
N THR A 102 -22.90 -3.13 -1.79
CA THR A 102 -23.27 -3.91 -2.97
C THR A 102 -24.00 -5.19 -2.58
N LEU A 103 -23.50 -5.91 -1.57
CA LEU A 103 -24.16 -7.12 -1.08
C LEU A 103 -25.51 -6.82 -0.44
N GLN A 104 -25.65 -5.72 0.29
CA GLN A 104 -26.94 -5.29 0.86
C GLN A 104 -27.96 -4.93 -0.22
N ALA A 105 -27.51 -4.32 -1.32
CA ALA A 105 -28.37 -4.04 -2.47
C ALA A 105 -28.83 -5.32 -3.19
N LEU A 106 -27.98 -6.35 -3.25
CA LEU A 106 -28.27 -7.62 -3.93
C LEU A 106 -29.02 -8.63 -3.05
N TRP A 107 -28.69 -8.70 -1.76
CA TRP A 107 -29.21 -9.68 -0.80
C TRP A 107 -29.53 -9.03 0.56
N PRO A 108 -30.62 -8.26 0.67
CA PRO A 108 -30.91 -7.41 1.84
C PRO A 108 -31.04 -8.18 3.16
N THR A 109 -31.45 -9.45 3.11
CA THR A 109 -31.73 -10.27 4.30
C THR A 109 -30.55 -11.13 4.76
N GLN A 110 -29.50 -11.27 3.95
CA GLN A 110 -28.36 -12.15 4.22
C GLN A 110 -27.01 -11.40 4.26
N ALA A 111 -26.97 -10.18 3.74
CA ALA A 111 -25.75 -9.41 3.67
C ALA A 111 -25.24 -8.98 5.07
N PRO A 112 -23.91 -8.94 5.27
CA PRO A 112 -23.34 -8.42 6.50
C PRO A 112 -23.65 -6.93 6.68
N MET A 113 -23.90 -6.49 7.91
CA MET A 113 -24.14 -5.07 8.22
C MET A 113 -22.84 -4.26 8.31
N THR A 114 -21.74 -4.93 8.63
CA THR A 114 -20.42 -4.33 8.77
C THR A 114 -19.39 -5.21 8.06
N PRO A 115 -18.26 -4.62 7.63
CA PRO A 115 -17.14 -5.39 7.05
C PRO A 115 -16.41 -6.29 8.07
N GLY A 116 -16.88 -6.39 9.32
CA GLY A 116 -16.31 -7.29 10.35
C GLY A 116 -15.06 -6.75 11.05
N PHE A 117 -14.93 -5.42 11.16
CA PHE A 117 -13.90 -4.77 11.97
C PHE A 117 -14.48 -4.35 13.32
N SER A 118 -13.76 -4.54 14.42
CA SER A 118 -14.08 -3.95 15.73
C SER A 118 -13.60 -2.49 15.81
N ASP A 119 -14.39 -1.62 16.43
CA ASP A 119 -14.13 -0.15 16.48
C ASP A 119 -12.75 0.21 17.06
N ASP A 120 -12.31 -0.47 18.11
CA ASP A 120 -10.99 -0.24 18.72
C ASP A 120 -9.84 -0.74 17.83
N SER A 121 -10.08 -1.83 17.10
CA SER A 121 -9.07 -2.46 16.28
C SER A 121 -8.92 -1.78 14.92
N PHE A 122 -9.97 -1.10 14.46
CA PHE A 122 -9.95 -0.17 13.32
C PHE A 122 -8.99 1.01 13.58
N ARG A 123 -9.08 1.64 14.76
CA ARG A 123 -8.19 2.76 15.14
C ARG A 123 -6.71 2.34 15.18
N ILE A 124 -6.42 1.21 15.83
CA ILE A 124 -5.04 0.72 15.98
C ILE A 124 -4.45 0.29 14.63
N ALA A 125 -5.23 -0.36 13.76
CA ALA A 125 -4.77 -0.80 12.44
C ALA A 125 -4.47 0.34 11.48
N VAL A 126 -5.33 1.37 11.43
CA VAL A 126 -5.05 2.57 10.62
C VAL A 126 -3.75 3.23 11.10
N LEU A 127 -3.57 3.34 12.41
CA LEU A 127 -2.34 3.88 13.00
C LEU A 127 -1.11 3.00 12.70
N MET A 128 -1.23 1.66 12.76
CA MET A 128 -0.13 0.75 12.46
C MET A 128 0.23 0.70 10.98
N VAL A 129 -0.75 0.71 10.08
CA VAL A 129 -0.50 0.74 8.62
C VAL A 129 0.15 2.06 8.24
N ILE A 130 -0.29 3.19 8.81
CA ILE A 130 0.36 4.49 8.62
C ILE A 130 1.79 4.47 9.21
N ALA A 131 1.97 3.94 10.42
CA ALA A 131 3.28 3.88 11.08
C ALA A 131 4.26 2.95 10.36
N TRP A 132 3.81 1.78 9.91
CA TRP A 132 4.61 0.78 9.19
C TRP A 132 5.07 1.31 7.82
N ASN A 133 4.15 1.93 7.08
CA ASN A 133 4.48 2.56 5.80
C ASN A 133 5.36 3.81 5.98
N GLY A 134 5.15 4.58 7.05
CA GLY A 134 6.02 5.71 7.42
C GLY A 134 7.44 5.28 7.81
N ALA A 135 7.57 4.16 8.54
CA ALA A 135 8.86 3.60 8.94
C ALA A 135 9.68 3.09 7.76
N GLY A 136 9.04 2.42 6.78
CA GLY A 136 9.69 1.99 5.54
C GLY A 136 10.23 3.15 4.71
N LEU A 137 9.44 4.24 4.61
CA LEU A 137 9.88 5.48 3.97
C LEU A 137 11.06 6.13 4.70
N ALA A 138 11.01 6.18 6.04
CA ALA A 138 12.08 6.75 6.86
C ALA A 138 13.39 5.98 6.74
N HIS A 139 13.34 4.63 6.73
CA HIS A 139 14.52 3.78 6.62
C HIS A 139 15.25 3.96 5.27
N ARG A 140 14.50 4.00 4.16
CA ARG A 140 15.11 4.22 2.84
C ARG A 140 15.65 5.64 2.66
N LEU A 141 15.08 6.64 3.33
CA LEU A 141 15.60 8.00 3.35
C LEU A 141 16.86 8.12 4.21
N SER A 142 16.97 7.37 5.31
CA SER A 142 18.22 7.29 6.08
C SER A 142 19.35 6.60 5.34
N ASP A 143 19.05 5.64 4.47
CA ASP A 143 20.06 4.96 3.63
C ASP A 143 20.56 5.85 2.47
N LEU A 144 19.75 6.82 2.02
CA LEU A 144 20.13 7.82 1.02
C LEU A 144 20.95 8.99 1.62
N ARG A 145 21.18 9.00 2.93
CA ARG A 145 21.99 10.02 3.58
C ARG A 145 23.46 9.74 3.21
N PRO A 146 24.14 10.62 2.46
CA PRO A 146 25.52 10.36 2.07
C PRO A 146 26.38 10.18 3.32
N PRO A 147 27.38 9.28 3.30
CA PRO A 147 28.27 9.11 4.43
C PRO A 147 28.84 10.49 4.78
N ARG A 148 28.66 10.88 6.05
CA ARG A 148 29.18 12.14 6.58
C ARG A 148 30.68 12.09 6.30
N ARG A 149 31.13 12.85 5.30
CA ARG A 149 32.53 12.91 4.86
C ARG A 149 33.32 13.24 6.12
N LYS A 150 33.99 12.25 6.71
CA LYS A 150 34.95 12.50 7.77
C LYS A 150 35.94 13.46 7.11
N ARG A 151 35.95 14.72 7.55
CA ARG A 151 37.03 15.64 7.23
C ARG A 151 38.28 14.90 7.69
N GLN A 152 39.03 14.33 6.74
CA GLN A 152 40.43 14.03 6.95
C GLN A 152 41.05 15.40 7.20
N ALA A 153 41.23 15.70 8.48
CA ALA A 153 42.17 16.72 8.91
C ALA A 153 43.57 16.10 8.77
N THR A 154 44.46 16.98 8.34
CA THR A 154 45.92 16.88 8.19
C THR A 154 46.43 16.05 7.04
#